data_AF-A0AA45BLA5-F1
#
_entry.id   AF-A0AA45BLA5-F1
#
_cell.length_a   1.000
_cell.length_b   1.000
_cell.length_c   1.000
_cell.angle_alpha   90.00
_cell.angle_beta   90.00
_cell.angle_gamma   90.00
#
_symmetry.space_group_name_H-M   'P 1'
#
loop_
_entity.id
_entity.type
_entity.pdbx_description
1 polymer ?
#
loop_
_entity_poly.entity_id
_entity_poly.type
_entity_poly.pdbx_seq_one_letter_code
_entity_poly.pdbx_strand_id
1 'polypeptide(L)'
;MKIVTGIILTSVAAFSGAAYAADAQPTTGSAAVMLEHVHAVMENGSPAPQHDAACKKELSMPESKYMGMKVKTDYTINSSTMMMSAKSMFPSPDSMKPMELTVDLSALGLADVYAFGAFKPAALPQAYIYFTIDKNFKDPVSTFMIINQGKQYNCVISSSNKMMSKEMRGKMMKKQ
;
A
#
# COMPACT_ATOMS: atom_id res chain seq x y z
N MET A 1 -65.46 -49.42 11.92
CA MET A 1 -64.76 -50.63 11.43
C MET A 1 -64.51 -50.50 9.93
N LYS A 2 -63.27 -50.15 9.54
CA LYS A 2 -62.53 -50.59 8.35
C LYS A 2 -61.26 -49.74 8.25
N ILE A 3 -60.14 -50.42 8.47
CA ILE A 3 -58.77 -49.93 8.28
C ILE A 3 -58.50 -49.95 6.78
N VAL A 4 -57.92 -48.86 6.23
CA VAL A 4 -57.16 -48.94 4.98
C VAL A 4 -55.86 -48.17 5.18
N THR A 5 -54.80 -48.96 5.30
CA THR A 5 -53.39 -48.60 5.28
C THR A 5 -53.01 -48.10 3.88
N GLY A 6 -52.28 -46.98 3.79
CA GLY A 6 -51.76 -46.48 2.52
C GLY A 6 -50.53 -45.60 2.74
N ILE A 7 -49.36 -46.22 2.68
CA ILE A 7 -48.02 -45.60 2.75
C ILE A 7 -47.81 -44.77 1.48
N ILE A 8 -47.45 -43.49 1.61
CA ILE A 8 -46.90 -42.70 0.50
C ILE A 8 -45.55 -42.13 0.93
N LEU A 9 -44.54 -42.45 0.11
CA LEU A 9 -43.12 -42.24 0.31
C LEU A 9 -42.78 -40.76 0.57
N THR A 10 -41.96 -40.53 1.60
CA THR A 10 -41.20 -39.29 1.78
C THR A 10 -40.10 -39.21 0.72
N SER A 11 -40.31 -38.42 -0.33
CA SER A 11 -39.25 -38.04 -1.26
C SER A 11 -38.28 -37.07 -0.56
N VAL A 12 -37.15 -37.59 -0.08
CA VAL A 12 -36.04 -36.78 0.38
C VAL A 12 -35.41 -36.13 -0.85
N ALA A 13 -35.70 -34.86 -1.10
CA ALA A 13 -34.96 -34.07 -2.05
C ALA A 13 -33.54 -33.88 -1.49
N ALA A 14 -32.61 -34.70 -1.98
CA ALA A 14 -31.18 -34.47 -1.77
C ALA A 14 -30.82 -33.19 -2.54
N PHE A 15 -30.85 -32.06 -1.85
CA PHE A 15 -30.16 -30.86 -2.32
C PHE A 15 -28.67 -31.17 -2.24
N SER A 16 -28.14 -31.67 -3.35
CA SER A 16 -26.71 -31.68 -3.65
C SER A 16 -26.27 -30.21 -3.69
N GLY A 17 -25.97 -29.65 -2.52
CA GLY A 17 -25.33 -28.36 -2.38
C GLY A 17 -23.95 -28.47 -3.00
N ALA A 18 -23.84 -28.20 -4.30
CA ALA A 18 -22.61 -27.75 -4.88
C ALA A 18 -22.28 -26.45 -4.15
N ALA A 19 -21.44 -26.55 -3.13
CA ALA A 19 -20.77 -25.39 -2.56
C ALA A 19 -19.89 -24.82 -3.66
N TYR A 20 -20.47 -23.99 -4.52
CA TYR A 20 -19.69 -23.05 -5.29
C TYR A 20 -18.93 -22.24 -4.25
N ALA A 21 -17.63 -22.46 -4.16
CA ALA A 21 -16.75 -21.50 -3.53
C ALA A 21 -17.03 -20.20 -4.29
N ALA A 22 -17.80 -19.30 -3.66
CA ALA A 22 -17.97 -17.97 -4.19
C ALA A 22 -16.56 -17.38 -4.17
N ASP A 23 -15.91 -17.34 -5.34
CA ASP A 23 -14.66 -16.63 -5.50
C ASP A 23 -14.89 -15.23 -4.94
N ALA A 24 -14.31 -14.95 -3.78
CA ALA A 24 -14.51 -13.69 -3.11
C ALA A 24 -14.15 -12.58 -4.11
N GLN A 25 -15.13 -11.75 -4.46
CA GLN A 25 -14.90 -10.71 -5.45
C GLN A 25 -13.76 -9.80 -4.97
N PRO A 26 -12.88 -9.38 -5.88
CA PRO A 26 -11.82 -8.44 -5.52
C PRO A 26 -12.41 -7.21 -4.84
N THR A 27 -11.80 -6.80 -3.72
CA THR A 27 -12.13 -5.52 -3.11
C THR A 27 -11.34 -4.43 -3.79
N THR A 28 -12.05 -3.49 -4.42
CA THR A 28 -11.48 -2.32 -5.07
C THR A 28 -11.83 -1.07 -4.27
N GLY A 29 -10.89 -0.14 -4.15
CA GLY A 29 -11.13 1.13 -3.45
C GLY A 29 -10.10 2.19 -3.81
N SER A 30 -10.30 3.37 -3.23
CA SER A 30 -9.44 4.53 -3.39
C SER A 30 -9.19 5.18 -2.03
N ALA A 31 -7.96 5.62 -1.80
CA ALA A 31 -7.56 6.39 -0.63
C ALA A 31 -6.88 7.70 -1.07
N ALA A 32 -7.07 8.77 -0.29
CA ALA A 32 -6.35 10.02 -0.48
C ALA A 32 -5.76 10.47 0.85
N VAL A 33 -4.46 10.70 0.88
CA VAL A 33 -3.71 11.10 2.08
C VAL A 33 -2.77 12.26 1.77
N MET A 34 -2.29 12.94 2.81
CA MET A 34 -1.27 14.00 2.70
C MET A 34 0.03 13.56 3.35
N LEU A 35 1.16 13.86 2.70
CA LEU A 35 2.50 13.59 3.22
C LEU A 35 2.97 14.72 4.13
N GLU A 36 3.19 14.45 5.41
CA GLU A 36 3.45 15.49 6.42
C GLU A 36 4.59 15.15 7.38
N HIS A 37 4.87 13.86 7.57
CA HIS A 37 5.80 13.40 8.59
C HIS A 37 7.12 12.99 7.97
N VAL A 38 8.21 13.66 8.36
CA VAL A 38 9.55 13.42 7.82
C VAL A 38 10.45 12.81 8.88
N HIS A 39 11.21 11.79 8.48
CA HIS A 39 12.32 11.23 9.25
C HIS A 39 13.42 10.75 8.31
N ALA A 40 14.59 10.49 8.85
CA ALA A 40 15.73 9.96 8.13
C ALA A 40 15.98 8.49 8.47
N VAL A 41 16.51 7.78 7.49
CA VAL A 41 16.98 6.39 7.65
C VAL A 41 18.36 6.25 7.03
N MET A 42 19.21 5.40 7.59
CA MET A 42 20.47 5.02 6.96
C MET A 42 20.21 4.25 5.65
N GLU A 43 21.23 4.04 4.83
CA GLU A 43 21.12 3.23 3.60
C GLU A 43 20.55 1.82 3.83
N ASN A 44 20.76 1.24 5.02
CA ASN A 44 20.23 -0.06 5.41
C ASN A 44 18.79 0.00 5.99
N GLY A 45 18.14 1.17 5.97
CA GLY A 45 16.79 1.38 6.49
C GLY A 45 16.69 1.48 8.02
N SER A 46 17.81 1.45 8.75
CA SER A 46 17.79 1.74 10.20
C SER A 46 17.48 3.22 10.45
N PRO A 47 16.80 3.57 11.58
CA PRO A 47 16.49 4.97 11.89
C PRO A 47 17.76 5.81 12.01
N ALA A 48 17.75 7.02 11.46
CA ALA A 48 18.86 7.97 11.53
C ALA A 48 18.39 9.35 12.04
N PRO A 49 17.78 9.43 13.25
CA PRO A 49 17.09 10.63 13.72
C PRO A 49 17.97 11.88 13.77
N GLN A 50 19.29 11.73 13.88
CA GLN A 50 20.25 12.84 13.79
C GLN A 50 20.19 13.61 12.46
N HIS A 51 19.56 13.05 11.43
CA HIS A 51 19.37 13.68 10.11
C HIS A 51 17.93 14.15 9.84
N ASP A 52 16.98 13.98 10.78
CA ASP A 52 15.57 14.33 10.58
C ASP A 52 15.39 15.82 10.24
N ALA A 53 16.12 16.70 10.94
CA ALA A 53 16.06 18.14 10.69
C ALA A 53 16.56 18.51 9.28
N ALA A 54 17.61 17.84 8.80
CA ALA A 54 18.14 18.06 7.46
C ALA A 54 17.14 17.58 6.40
N CYS A 55 16.55 16.40 6.58
CA CYS A 55 15.51 15.89 5.69
C CYS A 55 14.27 16.79 5.67
N LYS A 56 13.80 17.25 6.84
CA LYS A 56 12.65 18.16 6.90
C LYS A 56 12.93 19.46 6.14
N LYS A 57 14.13 20.02 6.29
CA LYS A 57 14.54 21.22 5.55
C LYS A 57 14.54 20.97 4.04
N GLU A 58 15.19 19.90 3.59
CA GLU A 58 15.33 19.54 2.17
C GLU A 58 13.99 19.25 1.48
N LEU A 59 13.09 18.53 2.16
CA LEU A 59 11.76 18.17 1.62
C LEU A 59 10.72 19.29 1.71
N SER A 60 11.05 20.40 2.40
CA SER A 60 10.18 21.59 2.52
C SER A 60 10.69 22.76 1.68
N MET A 61 11.77 22.60 0.91
CA MET A 61 12.26 23.68 0.05
C MET A 61 11.24 23.99 -1.06
N PRO A 62 11.07 25.25 -1.50
CA PRO A 62 10.08 25.62 -2.52
C PRO A 62 10.16 24.80 -3.83
N GLU A 63 11.37 24.38 -4.19
CA GLU A 63 11.69 23.54 -5.34
C GLU A 63 11.35 22.05 -5.16
N SER A 64 11.02 21.65 -3.93
CA SER A 64 10.77 20.27 -3.49
C SER A 64 9.35 20.14 -2.94
N LYS A 65 8.41 19.67 -3.78
CA LYS A 65 6.98 19.62 -3.44
C LYS A 65 6.55 18.33 -2.72
N TYR A 66 7.34 17.83 -1.79
CA TYR A 66 6.97 16.64 -1.01
C TYR A 66 6.11 16.97 0.21
N MET A 67 6.48 17.99 0.98
CA MET A 67 5.72 18.40 2.15
C MET A 67 4.31 18.90 1.75
N GLY A 68 3.27 18.32 2.35
CA GLY A 68 1.88 18.62 2.03
C GLY A 68 1.40 18.01 0.70
N MET A 69 2.19 17.13 0.08
CA MET A 69 1.79 16.45 -1.16
C MET A 69 0.56 15.57 -0.92
N LYS A 70 -0.49 15.79 -1.70
CA LYS A 70 -1.64 14.88 -1.75
C LYS A 70 -1.32 13.68 -2.64
N VAL A 71 -1.50 12.49 -2.10
CA VAL A 71 -1.34 11.23 -2.82
C VAL A 71 -2.68 10.54 -2.86
N LYS A 72 -3.17 10.22 -4.05
CA LYS A 72 -4.33 9.35 -4.26
C LYS A 72 -3.83 7.97 -4.66
N THR A 73 -4.34 6.92 -4.02
CA THR A 73 -4.02 5.54 -4.39
C THR A 73 -5.28 4.75 -4.65
N ASP A 74 -5.40 4.21 -5.86
CA ASP A 74 -6.42 3.22 -6.22
C ASP A 74 -5.84 1.83 -6.00
N TYR A 75 -6.60 0.91 -5.40
CA TYR A 75 -6.14 -0.45 -5.10
C TYR A 75 -7.19 -1.50 -5.46
N THR A 76 -6.72 -2.70 -5.78
CA THR A 76 -7.55 -3.89 -5.97
C THR A 76 -6.89 -5.06 -5.25
N ILE A 77 -7.65 -5.73 -4.38
CA ILE A 77 -7.18 -6.78 -3.50
C ILE A 77 -8.11 -7.98 -3.65
N ASN A 78 -7.58 -9.08 -4.19
CA ASN A 78 -8.25 -10.39 -4.13
C ASN A 78 -7.49 -11.28 -3.14
N SER A 79 -8.06 -11.46 -1.96
CA SER A 79 -7.46 -12.30 -0.91
C SER A 79 -7.48 -13.79 -1.24
N SER A 80 -8.44 -14.25 -2.05
CA SER A 80 -8.58 -15.66 -2.43
C SER A 80 -7.52 -16.09 -3.44
N THR A 81 -7.26 -15.25 -4.44
CA THR A 81 -6.25 -15.53 -5.49
C THR A 81 -4.88 -14.95 -5.17
N MET A 82 -4.77 -14.16 -4.09
CA MET A 82 -3.59 -13.37 -3.72
C MET A 82 -3.15 -12.35 -4.78
N MET A 83 -3.94 -12.12 -5.82
CA MET A 83 -3.68 -11.09 -6.83
C MET A 83 -4.06 -9.73 -6.26
N MET A 84 -3.06 -8.84 -6.15
CA MET A 84 -3.26 -7.50 -5.62
C MET A 84 -2.41 -6.49 -6.39
N SER A 85 -2.97 -5.32 -6.65
CA SER A 85 -2.28 -4.20 -7.29
C SER A 85 -2.74 -2.88 -6.68
N ALA A 86 -1.89 -1.86 -6.78
CA ALA A 86 -2.26 -0.50 -6.45
C ALA A 86 -1.63 0.49 -7.43
N LYS A 87 -2.20 1.68 -7.53
CA LYS A 87 -1.76 2.76 -8.42
C LYS A 87 -1.80 4.06 -7.65
N SER A 88 -0.64 4.68 -7.45
CA SER A 88 -0.51 5.96 -6.78
C SER A 88 -0.39 7.11 -7.78
N MET A 89 -1.19 8.15 -7.58
CA MET A 89 -1.25 9.38 -8.35
C MET A 89 -0.91 10.56 -7.43
N PHE A 90 0.01 11.42 -7.85
CA PHE A 90 0.48 12.55 -7.06
C PHE A 90 1.13 13.60 -7.96
N PRO A 91 1.16 14.88 -7.57
CA PRO A 91 1.87 15.90 -8.35
C PRO A 91 3.37 15.62 -8.35
N SER A 92 4.03 15.98 -9.45
CA SER A 92 5.49 15.93 -9.55
C SER A 92 6.13 16.72 -8.40
N PRO A 93 7.09 16.12 -7.68
CA PRO A 93 7.82 16.83 -6.62
C PRO A 93 8.78 17.89 -7.18
N ASP A 94 9.12 17.82 -8.47
CA ASP A 94 9.90 18.84 -9.18
C ASP A 94 8.97 20.01 -9.57
N SER A 95 9.12 21.14 -8.89
CA SER A 95 8.30 22.33 -9.12
C SER A 95 8.40 22.90 -10.54
N MET A 96 9.50 22.63 -11.24
CA MET A 96 9.74 23.10 -12.60
C MET A 96 9.02 22.25 -13.65
N LYS A 97 8.52 21.06 -13.27
CA LYS A 97 7.81 20.12 -14.14
C LYS A 97 6.45 19.75 -13.53
N PRO A 98 5.50 20.70 -13.45
CA PRO A 98 4.20 20.46 -12.85
C PRO A 98 3.39 19.53 -13.75
N MET A 99 3.35 18.24 -13.39
CA MET A 99 2.49 17.24 -13.98
C MET A 99 2.06 16.24 -12.91
N GLU A 100 0.92 15.59 -13.09
CA GLU A 100 0.55 14.46 -12.24
C GLU A 100 1.35 13.23 -12.66
N LEU A 101 2.00 12.58 -11.69
CA LEU A 101 2.72 11.34 -11.88
C LEU A 101 1.84 10.18 -11.42
N THR A 102 1.85 9.10 -12.20
CA THR A 102 1.17 7.84 -11.87
C THR A 102 2.21 6.75 -11.77
N VAL A 103 2.15 5.97 -10.68
CA VAL A 103 3.06 4.84 -10.43
C VAL A 103 2.25 3.61 -10.04
N ASP A 104 2.43 2.53 -10.81
CA ASP A 104 1.91 1.20 -10.47
C ASP A 104 2.75 0.59 -9.34
N LEU A 105 2.07 -0.01 -8.35
CA LEU A 105 2.66 -0.60 -7.16
C LEU A 105 2.34 -2.09 -7.10
N SER A 106 3.37 -2.89 -6.80
CA SER A 106 3.27 -4.34 -6.65
C SER A 106 3.09 -4.73 -5.18
N ALA A 107 2.35 -5.81 -4.93
CA ALA A 107 2.16 -6.35 -3.58
C ALA A 107 3.50 -6.78 -2.95
N LEU A 108 3.70 -6.47 -1.66
CA LEU A 108 4.93 -6.77 -0.91
C LEU A 108 4.82 -8.03 -0.03
N GLY A 109 3.61 -8.55 0.15
CA GLY A 109 3.31 -9.78 0.90
C GLY A 109 3.63 -9.68 2.38
N LEU A 110 3.09 -8.67 3.07
CA LEU A 110 3.14 -8.55 4.53
C LEU A 110 1.93 -9.23 5.15
N ALA A 111 2.11 -9.85 6.32
CA ALA A 111 1.05 -10.63 6.97
C ALA A 111 -0.09 -9.74 7.48
N ASP A 112 0.26 -8.67 8.21
CA ASP A 112 -0.71 -7.91 9.02
C ASP A 112 -1.43 -6.79 8.25
N VAL A 113 -0.92 -6.40 7.09
CA VAL A 113 -1.46 -5.29 6.28
C VAL A 113 -1.39 -5.62 4.81
N TYR A 114 -2.26 -5.00 4.00
CA TYR A 114 -2.05 -4.98 2.56
C TYR A 114 -1.01 -3.91 2.25
N ALA A 115 0.12 -4.33 1.67
CA ALA A 115 1.24 -3.45 1.40
C ALA A 115 1.68 -3.56 -0.05
N PHE A 116 1.95 -2.41 -0.65
CA PHE A 116 2.30 -2.24 -2.04
C PHE A 116 3.53 -1.34 -2.15
N GLY A 117 4.36 -1.57 -3.15
CA GLY A 117 5.50 -0.69 -3.39
C GLY A 117 6.01 -0.69 -4.82
N ALA A 118 6.73 0.38 -5.15
CA ALA A 118 7.53 0.52 -6.35
C ALA A 118 8.91 1.08 -6.00
N PHE A 119 9.95 0.52 -6.63
CA PHE A 119 11.34 0.84 -6.34
C PHE A 119 11.96 1.53 -7.55
N LYS A 120 12.36 2.80 -7.41
CA LYS A 120 12.86 3.64 -8.51
C LYS A 120 11.94 3.61 -9.73
N PRO A 121 10.62 3.88 -9.58
CA PRO A 121 9.72 3.91 -10.72
C PRO A 121 10.24 4.89 -11.76
N ALA A 122 10.05 4.61 -13.05
CA ALA A 122 10.58 5.44 -14.14
C ALA A 122 10.15 6.92 -14.03
N ALA A 123 8.95 7.18 -13.52
CA ALA A 123 8.43 8.52 -13.25
C ALA A 123 9.14 9.26 -12.10
N LEU A 124 9.76 8.53 -11.17
CA LEU A 124 10.45 9.08 -10.00
C LEU A 124 11.63 8.18 -9.57
N PRO A 125 12.73 8.14 -10.35
CA PRO A 125 13.80 7.15 -10.18
C PRO A 125 14.62 7.31 -8.89
N GLN A 126 14.52 8.47 -8.25
CA GLN A 126 15.19 8.78 -6.97
C GLN A 126 14.29 8.54 -5.75
N ALA A 127 13.21 7.77 -5.90
CA ALA A 127 12.33 7.45 -4.80
C ALA A 127 11.89 5.99 -4.80
N TYR A 128 11.56 5.50 -3.61
CA TYR A 128 10.72 4.33 -3.42
C TYR A 128 9.36 4.79 -2.90
N ILE A 129 8.29 4.22 -3.42
CA ILE A 129 6.92 4.61 -3.10
C ILE A 129 6.22 3.41 -2.48
N TYR A 130 5.55 3.65 -1.36
CA TYR A 130 4.83 2.64 -0.60
C TYR A 130 3.41 3.08 -0.31
N PHE A 131 2.51 2.13 -0.35
CA PHE A 131 1.14 2.28 0.12
C PHE A 131 0.80 1.09 1.02
N THR A 132 0.22 1.36 2.18
CA THR A 132 -0.34 0.33 3.06
C THR A 132 -1.77 0.68 3.44
N ILE A 133 -2.59 -0.34 3.59
CA ILE A 133 -3.94 -0.25 4.14
C ILE A 133 -4.19 -1.47 5.02
N ASP A 134 -4.93 -1.30 6.11
CA ASP A 134 -5.23 -2.43 6.99
C ASP A 134 -6.14 -3.48 6.29
N LYS A 135 -6.28 -4.65 6.91
CA LYS A 135 -7.11 -5.74 6.38
C LYS A 135 -8.61 -5.41 6.33
N ASN A 136 -9.03 -4.37 7.05
CA ASN A 136 -10.41 -3.86 7.07
C ASN A 136 -10.61 -2.69 6.11
N PHE A 137 -9.61 -2.39 5.26
CA PHE A 137 -9.60 -1.29 4.31
C PHE A 137 -9.73 0.11 4.95
N LYS A 138 -9.09 0.29 6.12
CA LYS A 138 -8.98 1.55 6.88
C LYS A 138 -7.52 1.96 7.06
N ASP A 139 -7.35 3.17 7.57
CA ASP A 139 -6.05 3.79 7.91
C ASP A 139 -5.00 3.69 6.79
N PRO A 140 -5.31 4.20 5.58
CA PRO A 140 -4.36 4.20 4.48
C PRO A 140 -3.13 5.05 4.83
N VAL A 141 -1.95 4.56 4.46
CA VAL A 141 -0.68 5.27 4.63
C VAL A 141 0.11 5.20 3.32
N SER A 142 0.40 6.36 2.76
CA SER A 142 1.41 6.54 1.71
C SER A 142 2.73 6.99 2.32
N THR A 143 3.84 6.39 1.89
CA THR A 143 5.20 6.71 2.34
C THR A 143 6.15 6.72 1.16
N PHE A 144 6.98 7.75 1.08
CA PHE A 144 7.97 7.94 0.03
C PHE A 144 9.34 7.96 0.70
N MET A 145 10.25 7.10 0.24
CA MET A 145 11.65 7.19 0.62
C MET A 145 12.43 7.81 -0.54
N ILE A 146 12.98 8.99 -0.30
CA ILE A 146 13.78 9.75 -1.25
C ILE A 146 15.24 9.38 -1.06
N ILE A 147 15.83 8.89 -2.15
CA ILE A 147 17.23 8.44 -2.19
C ILE A 147 18.11 9.68 -2.23
N ASN A 148 18.90 9.89 -1.18
CA ASN A 148 19.79 11.04 -1.11
C ASN A 148 21.16 10.67 -1.68
N GLN A 149 21.31 10.80 -3.01
CA GLN A 149 22.53 10.38 -3.70
C GLN A 149 23.77 11.08 -3.11
N GLY A 150 24.79 10.30 -2.77
CA GLY A 150 26.04 10.80 -2.19
C GLY A 150 25.99 11.04 -0.67
N LYS A 151 24.86 10.76 0.00
CA LYS A 151 24.75 10.79 1.47
C LYS A 151 24.54 9.38 2.02
N GLN A 152 24.97 9.17 3.27
CA GLN A 152 24.82 7.89 4.00
C GLN A 152 23.40 7.65 4.57
N TYR A 153 22.46 8.55 4.27
CA TYR A 153 21.08 8.50 4.76
C TYR A 153 20.11 8.88 3.64
N ASN A 154 18.89 8.37 3.74
CA ASN A 154 17.75 8.70 2.89
C ASN A 154 16.71 9.46 3.70
N CYS A 155 15.88 10.24 3.02
CA CYS A 155 14.79 10.97 3.65
C CYS A 155 13.47 10.24 3.39
N VAL A 156 12.71 9.98 4.45
CA VAL A 156 11.39 9.36 4.36
C VAL A 156 10.35 10.41 4.69
N ILE A 157 9.33 10.52 3.84
CA ILE A 157 8.14 11.32 4.11
C ILE A 157 6.89 10.45 4.06
N SER A 158 6.02 10.61 5.04
CA SER A 158 4.84 9.76 5.23
C SER A 158 3.61 10.58 5.60
N SER A 159 2.46 9.99 5.30
CA SER A 159 1.15 10.44 5.80
C SER A 159 0.88 10.01 7.25
N SER A 160 1.72 9.16 7.83
CA SER A 160 1.62 8.75 9.23
C SER A 160 2.87 9.14 10.01
N ASN A 161 2.69 9.52 11.28
CA ASN A 161 3.79 9.74 12.22
C ASN A 161 4.38 8.42 12.76
N LYS A 162 3.75 7.28 12.44
CA LYS A 162 4.24 5.95 12.82
C LYS A 162 5.39 5.57 11.90
N MET A 163 6.51 5.18 12.49
CA MET A 163 7.60 4.57 11.71
C MET A 163 7.11 3.27 11.07
N MET A 164 7.59 2.99 9.86
CA MET A 164 7.39 1.70 9.21
C MET A 164 7.95 0.56 10.07
N SER A 165 7.22 -0.56 10.11
CA SER A 165 7.65 -1.74 10.86
C SER A 165 9.03 -2.23 10.40
N LYS A 166 9.74 -2.96 11.26
CA LYS A 166 11.05 -3.53 10.89
C LYS A 166 10.96 -4.43 9.66
N GLU A 167 9.86 -5.18 9.53
CA GLU A 167 9.61 -6.04 8.37
C GLU A 167 9.40 -5.23 7.10
N MET A 168 8.57 -4.18 7.14
CA MET A 168 8.41 -3.24 6.03
C MET A 168 9.77 -2.70 5.61
N ARG A 169 10.55 -2.14 6.55
CA ARG A 169 11.89 -1.61 6.27
C ARG A 169 12.81 -2.67 5.66
N GLY A 170 12.75 -3.92 6.13
CA GLY A 170 13.51 -5.02 5.53
C GLY A 170 13.13 -5.31 4.08
N LYS A 171 11.82 -5.30 3.75
CA LYS A 171 11.32 -5.48 2.37
C LYS A 171 11.68 -4.30 1.46
N MET A 172 11.78 -3.09 2.03
CA MET A 172 12.16 -1.89 1.29
C MET A 172 13.63 -1.86 0.86
N MET A 173 14.51 -2.50 1.65
CA MET A 173 15.98 -2.42 1.47
C MET A 173 16.58 -3.62 0.74
N LYS A 174 15.79 -4.66 0.44
CA LYS A 174 16.26 -5.74 -0.42
C LYS A 174 16.48 -5.16 -1.82
N LYS A 175 17.74 -5.03 -2.22
CA LYS A 175 18.12 -4.82 -3.63
C LYS A 175 17.37 -5.88 -4.45
N GLN A 176 16.49 -5.42 -5.34
CA GLN A 176 16.14 -6.23 -6.50
C GLN A 176 17.39 -6.37 -7.38
#